data_AF-A0A3C0I6G5-F1
#
_entry.id   AF-A0A3C0I6G5-F1
#
_cell.length_a   1.000
_cell.length_b   1.000
_cell.length_c   1.000
_cell.angle_alpha   90.00
_cell.angle_beta   90.00
_cell.angle_gamma   90.00
#
_symmetry.space_group_name_H-M   'P 1'
#
loop_
_entity.id
_entity.type
_entity.pdbx_description
1 polymer ?
#
loop_
_entity_poly.entity_id
_entity_poly.type
_entity_poly.pdbx_seq_one_letter_code
_entity_poly.pdbx_strand_id
1 'polypeptide(L)'
;MTSSVSSVIANLAHRLKYHRLKLGLTQEELAEKAALNPRHIQKLESGELNVTIGTLVSIALALDIKLTNLLEHHLPESDTVQRGTPEQLLEHCRNSHALLSIGLTSEILCHAIADTHSTLDSLDQKLVETNLPRLGGGTVELANLSSIIGNLLGTRIAFHSLGKFYRNRPHTFPDLLPFQGKLGKGIEIKVALEKNKPKGHLAKPGNYLTFRYVLITHTGFDRKKRGDRVTLWEARCGFISEEDFSISNTKGDSGKTAVITTEAFRRMSLVYFDKTVCPYSLRSNGKPYLDFN
;
A
#
# COMPACT_ATOMS: atom_id res chain seq x y z
N MET A 1 -1.94 -27.88 15.56
CA MET A 1 -3.22 -27.86 14.82
C MET A 1 -4.37 -27.24 15.62
N THR A 2 -4.41 -27.39 16.95
CA THR A 2 -5.42 -26.79 17.85
C THR A 2 -5.47 -25.26 17.85
N SER A 3 -4.36 -24.57 17.57
CA SER A 3 -4.28 -23.10 17.56
C SER A 3 -5.09 -22.43 16.43
N SER A 4 -5.33 -23.12 15.32
CA SER A 4 -6.04 -22.55 14.16
C SER A 4 -7.56 -22.48 14.41
N VAL A 5 -8.16 -23.57 14.89
CA VAL A 5 -9.63 -23.65 15.11
C VAL A 5 -10.09 -22.70 16.23
N SER A 6 -9.36 -22.64 17.35
CA SER A 6 -9.67 -21.70 18.42
C SER A 6 -9.60 -20.25 17.95
N SER A 7 -8.66 -19.90 17.06
CA SER A 7 -8.60 -18.56 16.49
C SER A 7 -9.79 -18.23 15.59
N VAL A 8 -10.31 -19.21 14.83
CA VAL A 8 -11.49 -19.03 13.99
C VAL A 8 -12.74 -18.78 14.84
N ILE A 9 -12.92 -19.54 15.92
CA ILE A 9 -14.05 -19.38 16.85
C ILE A 9 -14.00 -18.01 17.55
N ALA A 10 -12.82 -17.58 18.02
CA ALA A 10 -12.64 -16.27 18.63
C ALA A 10 -12.96 -15.12 17.65
N ASN A 11 -12.53 -15.24 16.40
CA ASN A 11 -12.82 -14.23 15.38
C ASN A 11 -14.31 -14.18 15.02
N LEU A 12 -14.98 -15.33 14.93
CA LEU A 12 -16.43 -15.41 14.73
C LEU A 12 -17.19 -14.72 15.88
N ALA A 13 -16.79 -14.98 17.13
CA ALA A 13 -17.37 -14.38 18.32
C ALA A 13 -17.29 -12.84 18.27
N HIS A 14 -16.12 -12.32 17.90
CA HIS A 14 -15.92 -10.87 17.78
C HIS A 14 -16.77 -10.24 16.66
N ARG A 15 -16.86 -10.91 15.49
CA ARG A 15 -17.68 -10.43 14.36
C ARG A 15 -19.16 -10.42 14.67
N LEU A 16 -19.64 -11.47 15.34
CA LEU A 16 -21.02 -11.50 15.82
C LEU A 16 -21.31 -10.26 16.67
N LYS A 17 -20.48 -10.03 17.69
CA LYS A 17 -20.64 -8.93 18.63
C LYS A 17 -20.59 -7.57 17.91
N TYR A 18 -19.67 -7.40 16.98
CA TYR A 18 -19.56 -6.19 16.16
C TYR A 18 -20.85 -5.90 15.39
N HIS A 19 -21.37 -6.88 14.63
CA HIS A 19 -22.56 -6.66 13.81
C HIS A 19 -23.81 -6.41 14.66
N ARG A 20 -23.93 -7.10 15.80
CA ARG A 20 -25.00 -6.85 16.77
C ARG A 20 -24.98 -5.42 17.29
N LEU A 21 -23.81 -4.95 17.74
CA LEU A 21 -23.66 -3.59 18.29
C LEU A 21 -23.87 -2.51 17.22
N LYS A 22 -23.48 -2.76 15.97
CA LYS A 22 -23.71 -1.84 14.84
C LYS A 22 -25.20 -1.58 14.59
N LEU A 23 -26.06 -2.56 14.89
CA LEU A 23 -27.51 -2.44 14.80
C LEU A 23 -28.16 -1.94 16.11
N GLY A 24 -27.36 -1.63 17.14
CA GLY A 24 -27.85 -1.20 18.44
C GLY A 24 -28.58 -2.29 19.24
N LEU A 25 -28.41 -3.57 18.89
CA LEU A 25 -29.12 -4.68 19.52
C LEU A 25 -28.42 -5.15 20.80
N THR A 26 -29.19 -5.52 21.81
CA THR A 26 -28.78 -6.32 22.98
C THR A 26 -28.62 -7.80 22.62
N GLN A 27 -27.98 -8.59 23.49
CA GLN A 27 -27.83 -10.04 23.26
C GLN A 27 -29.19 -10.74 23.27
N GLU A 28 -30.10 -10.26 24.12
CA GLU A 28 -31.48 -10.72 24.24
C GLU A 28 -32.29 -10.45 22.97
N GLU A 29 -32.22 -9.22 22.43
CA GLU A 29 -32.92 -8.87 21.18
C GLU A 29 -32.39 -9.65 19.97
N LEU A 30 -31.08 -9.88 19.90
CA LEU A 30 -30.52 -10.74 18.85
C LEU A 30 -30.99 -12.18 19.00
N ALA A 31 -31.01 -12.70 20.23
CA ALA A 31 -31.47 -14.06 20.50
C ALA A 31 -32.94 -14.24 20.10
N GLU A 32 -33.79 -13.27 20.44
CA GLU A 32 -35.20 -13.26 20.05
C GLU A 32 -35.35 -13.24 18.52
N LYS A 33 -34.66 -12.32 17.83
CA LYS A 33 -34.68 -12.23 16.35
C LYS A 33 -34.18 -13.49 15.67
N ALA A 34 -33.20 -14.17 16.25
CA ALA A 34 -32.63 -15.41 15.71
C ALA A 34 -33.39 -16.68 16.14
N ALA A 35 -34.45 -16.56 16.95
CA ALA A 35 -35.14 -17.67 17.60
C ALA A 35 -34.19 -18.60 18.39
N LEU A 36 -33.24 -18.00 19.12
CA LEU A 36 -32.24 -18.66 19.95
C LEU A 36 -32.39 -18.28 21.43
N ASN A 37 -31.76 -19.07 22.30
CA ASN A 37 -31.68 -18.74 23.72
C ASN A 37 -30.64 -17.61 23.94
N PRO A 38 -30.91 -16.58 24.76
CA PRO A 38 -29.93 -15.53 25.08
C PRO A 38 -28.58 -16.05 25.59
N ARG A 39 -28.57 -17.13 26.40
CA ARG A 39 -27.33 -17.78 26.84
C ARG A 39 -26.51 -18.37 25.70
N HIS A 40 -27.16 -18.74 24.59
CA HIS A 40 -26.49 -19.25 23.40
C HIS A 40 -25.71 -18.14 22.70
N ILE A 41 -26.33 -16.96 22.53
CA ILE A 41 -25.66 -15.77 21.99
C ILE A 41 -24.50 -15.35 22.90
N GLN A 42 -24.69 -15.33 24.21
CA GLN A 42 -23.64 -15.00 25.18
C GLN A 42 -22.42 -15.90 25.05
N LYS A 43 -22.61 -17.22 25.01
CA LYS A 43 -21.52 -18.21 24.84
C LYS A 43 -20.87 -18.15 23.46
N LEU A 44 -21.64 -17.77 22.44
CA LEU A 44 -21.08 -17.56 21.10
C LEU A 44 -20.15 -16.34 21.10
N GLU A 45 -20.59 -15.22 21.68
CA GLU A 45 -19.80 -13.99 21.75
C GLU A 45 -18.59 -14.09 22.70
N SER A 46 -18.57 -15.05 23.64
CA SER A 46 -17.39 -15.35 24.45
C SER A 46 -16.41 -16.34 23.79
N GLY A 47 -16.78 -16.91 22.64
CA GLY A 47 -15.94 -17.88 21.92
C GLY A 47 -15.85 -19.26 22.58
N GLU A 48 -16.74 -19.55 23.54
CA GLU A 48 -16.76 -20.80 24.30
C GLU A 48 -17.54 -21.92 23.60
N LEU A 49 -18.23 -21.61 22.50
CA LEU A 49 -19.16 -22.52 21.85
C LEU A 49 -18.80 -22.76 20.38
N ASN A 50 -18.62 -24.04 20.02
CA ASN A 50 -18.59 -24.46 18.63
C ASN A 50 -20.02 -24.51 18.09
N VAL A 51 -20.29 -23.80 17.01
CA VAL A 51 -21.64 -23.53 16.51
C VAL A 51 -21.91 -24.24 15.20
N THR A 52 -23.16 -24.66 15.00
CA THR A 52 -23.56 -25.25 13.73
C THR A 52 -23.72 -24.18 12.65
N ILE A 53 -23.54 -24.57 11.37
CA ILE A 53 -23.81 -23.67 10.24
C ILE A 53 -25.27 -23.20 10.24
N GLY A 54 -26.24 -24.07 10.62
CA GLY A 54 -27.65 -23.69 10.70
C GLY A 54 -27.90 -22.56 11.69
N THR A 55 -27.30 -22.63 12.88
CA THR A 55 -27.37 -21.54 13.88
C THR A 55 -26.76 -20.24 13.34
N LEU A 56 -25.63 -20.33 12.63
CA LEU A 56 -25.01 -19.14 12.03
C LEU A 56 -25.88 -18.51 10.93
N VAL A 57 -26.59 -19.32 10.14
CA VAL A 57 -27.56 -18.82 9.15
C VAL A 57 -28.70 -18.07 9.83
N SER A 58 -29.29 -18.62 10.90
CA SER A 58 -30.35 -17.93 11.66
C SER A 58 -29.89 -16.59 12.21
N ILE A 59 -28.66 -16.54 12.73
CA ILE A 59 -28.07 -15.30 13.25
C ILE A 59 -27.80 -14.30 12.13
N ALA A 60 -27.27 -14.73 10.98
CA ALA A 60 -27.02 -13.85 9.85
C ALA A 60 -28.33 -13.23 9.32
N LEU A 61 -29.41 -14.02 9.25
CA LEU A 61 -30.75 -13.53 8.89
C LEU A 61 -31.29 -12.54 9.93
N ALA A 62 -31.11 -12.81 11.23
CA ALA A 62 -31.53 -11.90 12.30
C ALA A 62 -30.80 -10.55 12.29
N LEU A 63 -29.56 -10.54 11.80
CA LEU A 63 -28.71 -9.36 11.64
C LEU A 63 -28.87 -8.68 10.26
N ASP A 64 -29.68 -9.23 9.36
CA ASP A 64 -29.80 -8.76 7.97
C ASP A 64 -28.44 -8.64 7.24
N ILE A 65 -27.60 -9.67 7.38
CA ILE A 65 -26.28 -9.77 6.72
C ILE A 65 -26.12 -11.10 6.01
N LYS A 66 -25.14 -11.20 5.10
CA LYS A 66 -24.76 -12.50 4.52
C LYS A 66 -24.01 -13.31 5.56
N LEU A 67 -24.19 -14.64 5.54
CA LEU A 67 -23.43 -15.56 6.40
C LEU A 67 -21.90 -15.35 6.28
N THR A 68 -21.41 -15.01 5.09
CA THR A 68 -19.99 -14.75 4.85
C THR A 68 -19.44 -13.62 5.71
N ASN A 69 -20.24 -12.61 6.07
CA ASN A 69 -19.80 -11.52 6.92
C ASN A 69 -19.47 -11.98 8.35
N LEU A 70 -20.10 -13.06 8.85
CA LEU A 70 -19.73 -13.69 10.13
C LEU A 70 -18.45 -14.52 10.04
N LEU A 71 -18.00 -14.86 8.83
CA LEU A 71 -16.85 -15.74 8.57
C LEU A 71 -15.63 -14.98 8.00
N GLU A 72 -15.81 -13.75 7.53
CA GLU A 72 -14.77 -12.90 6.91
C GLU A 72 -13.58 -12.66 7.83
N HIS A 73 -12.36 -12.78 7.33
CA HIS A 73 -11.14 -12.67 8.14
C HIS A 73 -10.86 -11.27 8.73
N HIS A 74 -11.68 -10.27 8.41
CA HIS A 74 -11.54 -8.88 8.85
C HIS A 74 -12.87 -8.35 9.41
N LEU A 75 -12.83 -7.73 10.58
CA LEU A 75 -13.94 -6.89 11.04
C LEU A 75 -13.93 -5.58 10.25
N PRO A 76 -15.09 -4.99 9.93
CA PRO A 76 -15.15 -3.61 9.46
C PRO A 76 -14.97 -2.66 10.67
N GLU A 77 -13.85 -2.76 11.39
CA GLU A 77 -13.43 -1.66 12.27
C GLU A 77 -13.14 -0.43 11.40
N SER A 78 -13.31 0.78 11.96
CA SER A 78 -13.18 2.04 11.23
C SER A 78 -11.87 2.07 10.43
N ASP A 79 -12.01 1.76 9.15
CA ASP A 79 -10.94 1.37 8.24
C ASP A 79 -10.20 2.62 7.70
N THR A 80 -10.30 3.72 8.45
CA THR A 80 -9.75 5.02 8.12
C THR A 80 -8.34 5.07 8.68
N VAL A 81 -7.35 4.68 7.87
CA VAL A 81 -5.99 5.15 8.10
C VAL A 81 -6.00 6.66 7.86
N GLN A 82 -5.60 7.45 8.87
CA GLN A 82 -5.37 8.88 8.65
C GLN A 82 -4.20 9.04 7.69
N ARG A 83 -4.49 9.46 6.46
CA ARG A 83 -3.50 9.92 5.49
C ARG A 83 -3.16 11.38 5.83
N GLY A 84 -1.89 11.74 5.72
CA GLY A 84 -1.49 13.15 5.77
C GLY A 84 -2.01 13.91 4.56
N THR A 85 -2.40 15.17 4.74
CA THR A 85 -2.68 16.08 3.62
C THR A 85 -1.39 16.36 2.84
N PRO A 86 -1.46 16.82 1.57
CA PRO A 86 -0.26 17.20 0.81
C PRO A 86 0.67 18.15 1.58
N GLU A 87 0.12 19.08 2.33
CA GLU A 87 0.84 20.06 3.14
C GLU A 87 1.58 19.40 4.31
N GLN A 88 0.94 18.43 4.98
CA GLN A 88 1.57 17.66 6.06
C GLN A 88 2.72 16.78 5.52
N LEU A 89 2.56 16.22 4.32
CA LEU A 89 3.59 15.41 3.69
C LEU A 89 4.86 16.21 3.35
N LEU A 90 4.80 17.55 3.23
CA LEU A 90 5.99 18.37 3.00
C LEU A 90 7.03 18.25 4.13
N GLU A 91 6.61 17.91 5.35
CA GLU A 91 7.54 17.65 6.47
C GLU A 91 8.47 16.45 6.21
N HIS A 92 8.07 15.56 5.31
CA HIS A 92 8.86 14.41 4.88
C HIS A 92 9.79 14.71 3.69
N CYS A 93 9.65 15.87 3.04
CA CYS A 93 10.54 16.26 1.95
C CYS A 93 11.98 16.45 2.43
N ARG A 94 12.93 16.02 1.61
CA ARG A 94 14.37 16.18 1.83
C ARG A 94 14.98 16.70 0.53
N ASN A 95 16.12 17.39 0.61
CA ASN A 95 16.90 17.80 -0.57
C ASN A 95 16.06 18.35 -1.75
N SER A 96 15.03 19.18 -1.47
CA SER A 96 14.00 19.58 -2.45
C SER A 96 14.58 20.20 -3.73
N HIS A 97 15.76 20.82 -3.63
CA HIS A 97 16.49 21.36 -4.78
C HIS A 97 16.81 20.30 -5.86
N ALA A 98 17.00 19.04 -5.48
CA ALA A 98 17.24 17.96 -6.43
C ALA A 98 16.03 17.72 -7.35
N LEU A 99 14.79 17.92 -6.86
CA LEU A 99 13.60 17.81 -7.71
C LEU A 99 13.58 18.86 -8.82
N LEU A 100 14.09 20.07 -8.54
CA LEU A 100 14.16 21.15 -9.53
C LEU A 100 15.05 20.76 -10.71
N SER A 101 16.11 19.99 -10.47
CA SER A 101 17.02 19.51 -11.53
C SER A 101 16.34 18.58 -12.56
N ILE A 102 15.24 17.93 -12.16
CA ILE A 102 14.41 17.10 -13.05
C ILE A 102 13.08 17.78 -13.39
N GLY A 103 12.92 19.06 -13.07
CA GLY A 103 11.74 19.86 -13.43
C GLY A 103 10.54 19.74 -12.50
N LEU A 104 10.69 19.08 -11.34
CA LEU A 104 9.61 18.89 -10.35
C LEU A 104 9.81 19.76 -9.12
N THR A 105 8.78 19.87 -8.28
CA THR A 105 8.84 20.52 -6.96
C THR A 105 8.34 19.56 -5.88
N SER A 106 8.62 19.90 -4.61
CA SER A 106 8.13 19.11 -3.47
C SER A 106 6.61 19.10 -3.39
N GLU A 107 5.95 20.19 -3.77
CA GLU A 107 4.50 20.30 -3.81
C GLU A 107 3.93 19.30 -4.82
N ILE A 108 4.45 19.28 -6.06
CA ILE A 108 4.01 18.32 -7.09
C ILE A 108 4.18 16.88 -6.58
N LEU A 109 5.31 16.58 -5.93
CA LEU A 109 5.59 15.26 -5.38
C LEU A 109 4.60 14.87 -4.27
N CYS A 110 4.40 15.73 -3.28
CA CYS A 110 3.52 15.45 -2.14
C CYS A 110 2.04 15.35 -2.55
N HIS A 111 1.57 16.23 -3.43
CA HIS A 111 0.22 16.11 -4.00
C HIS A 111 0.06 14.81 -4.78
N ALA A 112 1.06 14.40 -5.57
CA ALA A 112 0.99 13.14 -6.30
C ALA A 112 0.98 11.90 -5.37
N ILE A 113 1.75 11.93 -4.27
CA ILE A 113 1.75 10.88 -3.26
C ILE A 113 0.38 10.80 -2.57
N ALA A 114 -0.14 11.93 -2.09
CA ALA A 114 -1.44 12.00 -1.39
C ALA A 114 -2.59 11.50 -2.28
N ASP A 115 -2.68 11.97 -3.53
CA ASP A 115 -3.71 11.54 -4.47
C ASP A 115 -3.59 10.07 -4.85
N THR A 116 -2.35 9.54 -4.93
CA THR A 116 -2.11 8.12 -5.19
C THR A 116 -2.62 7.29 -4.02
N HIS A 117 -2.33 7.69 -2.77
CA HIS A 117 -2.85 7.02 -1.58
C HIS A 117 -4.38 7.06 -1.54
N SER A 118 -4.99 8.23 -1.75
CA SER A 118 -6.45 8.38 -1.78
C SER A 118 -7.12 7.52 -2.86
N THR A 119 -6.51 7.44 -4.05
CA THR A 119 -7.01 6.59 -5.14
C THR A 119 -6.94 5.11 -4.75
N LEU A 120 -5.83 4.66 -4.16
CA LEU A 120 -5.66 3.28 -3.71
C LEU A 120 -6.61 2.92 -2.58
N ASP A 121 -6.79 3.81 -1.60
CA ASP A 121 -7.73 3.61 -0.50
C ASP A 121 -9.18 3.49 -1.00
N SER A 122 -9.55 4.30 -2.00
CA SER A 122 -10.87 4.23 -2.64
C SER A 122 -11.09 2.92 -3.40
N LEU A 123 -10.04 2.38 -4.03
CA LEU A 123 -10.08 1.06 -4.69
C LEU A 123 -10.17 -0.07 -3.67
N ASP A 124 -9.36 -0.01 -2.62
CA ASP A 124 -9.37 -0.97 -1.52
C ASP A 124 -10.75 -1.00 -0.84
N GLN A 125 -11.36 0.16 -0.60
CA GLN A 125 -12.71 0.25 -0.06
C GLN A 125 -13.73 -0.49 -0.95
N LYS A 126 -13.71 -0.26 -2.27
CA LYS A 126 -14.61 -0.94 -3.21
C LYS A 126 -14.38 -2.45 -3.25
N LEU A 127 -13.13 -2.90 -3.18
CA LEU A 127 -12.80 -4.32 -3.12
C LEU A 127 -13.39 -4.95 -1.85
N VAL A 128 -13.15 -4.33 -0.70
CA VAL A 128 -13.66 -4.80 0.59
C VAL A 128 -15.19 -4.80 0.63
N GLU A 129 -15.86 -3.79 0.06
CA GLU A 129 -17.34 -3.76 -0.09
C GLU A 129 -17.89 -4.93 -0.90
N THR A 130 -17.07 -5.50 -1.80
CA THR A 130 -17.40 -6.70 -2.59
C THR A 130 -16.85 -8.00 -2.00
N ASN A 131 -16.38 -7.98 -0.74
CA ASN A 131 -15.74 -9.09 -0.03
C ASN A 131 -14.47 -9.63 -0.70
N LEU A 132 -13.78 -8.79 -1.47
CA LEU A 132 -12.46 -9.09 -2.02
C LEU A 132 -11.36 -8.52 -1.11
N PRO A 133 -10.19 -9.16 -1.04
CA PRO A 133 -9.05 -8.59 -0.34
C PRO A 133 -8.66 -7.22 -0.93
N ARG A 134 -8.00 -6.40 -0.13
CA ARG A 134 -7.34 -5.18 -0.62
C ARG A 134 -6.29 -5.51 -1.68
N LEU A 135 -5.87 -4.53 -2.46
CA LEU A 135 -4.86 -4.71 -3.52
C LEU A 135 -3.56 -5.32 -2.96
N GLY A 136 -3.07 -4.82 -1.83
CA GLY A 136 -1.90 -5.37 -1.14
C GLY A 136 -2.15 -6.66 -0.37
N GLY A 137 -3.42 -7.06 -0.19
CA GLY A 137 -3.87 -8.22 0.57
C GLY A 137 -4.05 -9.51 -0.24
N GLY A 138 -3.65 -9.52 -1.51
CA GLY A 138 -3.66 -10.73 -2.36
C GLY A 138 -4.54 -10.65 -3.61
N THR A 139 -5.27 -9.55 -3.81
CA THR A 139 -6.07 -9.34 -5.04
C THR A 139 -5.18 -9.16 -6.27
N VAL A 140 -3.98 -8.62 -6.09
CA VAL A 140 -2.99 -8.45 -7.16
C VAL A 140 -1.64 -8.99 -6.69
N GLU A 141 -0.91 -9.65 -7.58
CA GLU A 141 0.48 -10.03 -7.30
C GLU A 141 1.32 -8.79 -6.96
N LEU A 142 2.15 -8.89 -5.92
CA LEU A 142 2.93 -7.73 -5.43
C LEU A 142 3.87 -7.13 -6.49
N ALA A 143 4.33 -7.94 -7.44
CA ALA A 143 5.11 -7.48 -8.59
C ALA A 143 4.30 -6.52 -9.49
N ASN A 144 3.01 -6.80 -9.68
CA ASN A 144 2.10 -5.99 -10.49
C ASN A 144 1.64 -4.73 -9.74
N LEU A 145 1.54 -4.80 -8.41
CA LEU A 145 1.17 -3.65 -7.57
C LEU A 145 2.15 -2.48 -7.72
N SER A 146 3.45 -2.76 -7.85
CA SER A 146 4.47 -1.72 -8.09
C SER A 146 4.23 -0.98 -9.41
N SER A 147 3.79 -1.68 -10.47
CA SER A 147 3.44 -1.06 -11.75
C SER A 147 2.18 -0.20 -11.66
N ILE A 148 1.16 -0.67 -10.93
CA ILE A 148 -0.07 0.10 -10.66
C ILE A 148 0.27 1.40 -9.94
N ILE A 149 1.05 1.34 -8.86
CA ILE A 149 1.46 2.52 -8.09
C ILE A 149 2.27 3.47 -8.97
N GLY A 150 3.23 2.97 -9.76
CA GLY A 150 4.02 3.79 -10.67
C GLY A 150 3.16 4.50 -11.73
N ASN A 151 2.14 3.81 -12.26
CA ASN A 151 1.20 4.41 -13.20
C ASN A 151 0.33 5.49 -12.54
N LEU A 152 -0.16 5.27 -11.32
CA LEU A 152 -0.89 6.31 -10.60
C LEU A 152 0.00 7.53 -10.31
N LEU A 153 1.20 7.30 -9.80
CA LEU A 153 2.17 8.37 -9.50
C LEU A 153 2.48 9.21 -10.74
N GLY A 154 2.82 8.59 -11.87
CA GLY A 154 3.11 9.34 -13.09
C GLY A 154 1.90 10.16 -13.55
N THR A 155 0.68 9.61 -13.44
CA THR A 155 -0.53 10.34 -13.83
C THR A 155 -0.77 11.55 -12.92
N ARG A 156 -0.59 11.38 -11.60
CA ARG A 156 -0.77 12.48 -10.64
C ARG A 156 0.34 13.52 -10.73
N ILE A 157 1.59 13.12 -10.98
CA ILE A 157 2.69 14.05 -11.25
C ILE A 157 2.40 14.87 -12.50
N ALA A 158 1.99 14.25 -13.61
CA ALA A 158 1.64 14.96 -14.83
C ALA A 158 0.50 15.97 -14.58
N PHE A 159 -0.56 15.55 -13.87
CA PHE A 159 -1.68 16.41 -13.51
C PHE A 159 -1.25 17.63 -12.68
N HIS A 160 -0.53 17.41 -11.56
CA HIS A 160 -0.06 18.48 -10.67
C HIS A 160 1.07 19.33 -11.27
N SER A 161 1.69 18.86 -12.35
CA SER A 161 2.73 19.64 -13.05
C SER A 161 2.17 20.83 -13.85
N LEU A 162 0.85 20.97 -13.96
CA LEU A 162 0.16 22.05 -14.65
C LEU A 162 0.68 22.27 -16.07
N GLY A 163 0.82 21.17 -16.82
CA GLY A 163 1.26 21.18 -18.22
C GLY A 163 2.77 21.16 -18.42
N LYS A 164 3.60 21.12 -17.36
CA LYS A 164 5.05 20.92 -17.50
C LYS A 164 5.43 19.51 -17.94
N PHE A 165 4.67 18.51 -17.52
CA PHE A 165 4.85 17.11 -17.87
C PHE A 165 3.54 16.47 -18.33
N TYR A 166 3.67 15.50 -19.23
CA TYR A 166 2.58 14.64 -19.67
C TYR A 166 3.02 13.18 -19.69
N ARG A 167 2.04 12.26 -19.61
CA ARG A 167 2.29 10.83 -19.74
C ARG A 167 2.75 10.50 -21.15
N ASN A 168 3.84 9.76 -21.25
CA ASN A 168 4.22 9.15 -22.50
C ASN A 168 3.26 8.01 -22.87
N ARG A 169 3.38 7.51 -24.10
CA ARG A 169 2.64 6.33 -24.57
C ARG A 169 2.92 5.14 -23.66
N PRO A 170 1.93 4.24 -23.46
CA PRO A 170 2.13 3.01 -22.71
C PRO A 170 3.37 2.24 -23.19
N HIS A 171 4.08 1.61 -22.25
CA HIS A 171 5.29 0.81 -22.52
C HIS A 171 6.43 1.58 -23.20
N THR A 172 6.41 2.92 -23.15
CA THR A 172 7.43 3.77 -23.75
C THR A 172 8.25 4.46 -22.67
N PHE A 173 9.56 4.49 -22.87
CA PHE A 173 10.48 5.22 -22.00
C PHE A 173 10.71 6.65 -22.53
N PRO A 174 10.84 7.66 -21.65
CA PRO A 174 10.52 7.61 -20.21
C PRO A 174 9.01 7.74 -19.97
N ASP A 175 8.55 7.41 -18.76
CA ASP A 175 7.13 7.50 -18.36
C ASP A 175 6.51 8.91 -18.49
N LEU A 176 7.30 9.95 -18.21
CA LEU A 176 6.91 11.36 -18.29
C LEU A 176 7.77 12.12 -19.29
N LEU A 177 7.12 12.88 -20.15
CA LEU A 177 7.78 13.76 -21.12
C LEU A 177 7.54 15.22 -20.74
N PRO A 178 8.56 16.10 -20.86
CA PRO A 178 8.39 17.51 -20.61
C PRO A 178 7.68 18.17 -21.79
N PHE A 179 6.89 19.20 -21.51
CA PHE A 179 6.32 20.05 -22.55
C PHE A 179 7.39 21.00 -23.09
N GLN A 180 7.83 20.76 -24.34
CA GLN A 180 8.77 21.54 -25.16
C GLN A 180 10.08 22.08 -24.51
N GLY A 181 11.22 21.64 -25.06
CA GLY A 181 12.40 22.50 -25.32
C GLY A 181 13.37 22.85 -24.18
N LYS A 182 13.02 22.77 -22.88
CA LYS A 182 13.95 23.24 -21.82
C LYS A 182 14.06 22.40 -20.53
N LEU A 183 13.27 21.33 -20.36
CA LEU A 183 13.20 20.56 -19.09
C LEU A 183 13.86 19.16 -19.12
N GLY A 184 14.71 18.88 -20.12
CA GLY A 184 15.53 17.66 -20.16
C GLY A 184 14.89 16.45 -20.85
N LYS A 185 15.42 15.24 -20.58
CA LYS A 185 15.14 13.98 -21.31
C LYS A 185 13.84 13.27 -20.90
N GLY A 186 13.00 13.87 -20.04
CA GLY A 186 11.86 13.22 -19.38
C GLY A 186 12.22 12.48 -18.10
N ILE A 187 11.24 11.88 -17.43
CA ILE A 187 11.39 11.23 -16.11
C ILE A 187 10.81 9.81 -16.17
N GLU A 188 11.64 8.83 -15.84
CA GLU A 188 11.22 7.45 -15.65
C GLU A 188 10.84 7.20 -14.19
N ILE A 189 9.71 6.52 -13.96
CA ILE A 189 9.24 6.21 -12.62
C ILE A 189 9.46 4.72 -12.33
N LYS A 190 10.04 4.43 -11.17
CA LYS A 190 10.17 3.05 -10.69
C LYS A 190 9.75 2.93 -9.24
N VAL A 191 8.99 1.88 -8.94
CA VAL A 191 8.44 1.64 -7.60
C VAL A 191 8.88 0.25 -7.13
N ALA A 192 9.19 0.11 -5.85
CA ALA A 192 9.53 -1.16 -5.25
C ALA A 192 8.94 -1.34 -3.85
N LEU A 193 8.61 -2.58 -3.51
CA LEU A 193 8.10 -2.96 -2.19
C LEU A 193 9.21 -3.06 -1.15
N GLU A 194 8.98 -2.47 0.02
CA GLU A 194 9.80 -2.49 1.22
C GLU A 194 11.26 -2.10 0.96
N LYS A 195 12.17 -3.08 1.07
CA LYS A 195 13.62 -2.91 0.92
C LYS A 195 14.09 -3.29 -0.49
N ASN A 196 13.17 -3.71 -1.35
CA ASN A 196 13.52 -4.10 -2.71
C ASN A 196 14.01 -2.88 -3.49
N LYS A 197 14.91 -3.14 -4.44
CA LYS A 197 15.36 -2.13 -5.38
C LYS A 197 14.37 -2.01 -6.54
N PRO A 198 14.11 -0.80 -7.04
CA PRO A 198 13.34 -0.63 -8.26
C PRO A 198 14.07 -1.33 -9.43
N LYS A 199 13.35 -2.22 -10.14
CA LYS A 199 13.90 -3.02 -11.24
C LYS A 199 13.52 -2.41 -12.59
N GLY A 200 14.44 -2.43 -13.57
CA GLY A 200 14.19 -2.07 -14.95
C GLY A 200 14.27 -3.27 -15.89
N HIS A 201 13.60 -3.21 -17.04
CA HIS A 201 13.68 -4.24 -18.08
C HIS A 201 14.87 -4.02 -19.03
N LEU A 202 15.27 -2.77 -19.24
CA LEU A 202 16.40 -2.41 -20.10
C LEU A 202 17.15 -1.26 -19.44
N ALA A 203 18.48 -1.27 -19.50
CA ALA A 203 19.32 -0.16 -19.10
C ALA A 203 19.04 1.01 -20.03
N LYS A 204 18.40 2.07 -19.52
CA LYS A 204 18.06 3.26 -20.30
C LYS A 204 18.56 4.49 -19.53
N PRO A 205 19.52 5.25 -20.05
CA PRO A 205 20.05 6.40 -19.34
C PRO A 205 19.02 7.54 -19.32
N GLY A 206 18.89 8.24 -18.21
CA GLY A 206 17.92 9.32 -18.07
C GLY A 206 17.68 9.76 -16.63
N ASN A 207 16.72 10.66 -16.45
CA ASN A 207 16.28 11.05 -15.11
C ASN A 207 15.33 9.99 -14.56
N TYR A 208 15.59 9.53 -13.35
CA TYR A 208 14.76 8.58 -12.64
C TYR A 208 14.17 9.24 -11.41
N LEU A 209 12.90 8.95 -11.16
CA LEU A 209 12.21 9.19 -9.89
C LEU A 209 11.76 7.83 -9.34
N THR A 210 12.45 7.38 -8.31
CA THR A 210 12.20 6.08 -7.70
C THR A 210 11.44 6.22 -6.40
N PHE A 211 10.59 5.24 -6.11
CA PHE A 211 9.80 5.19 -4.90
C PHE A 211 9.91 3.83 -4.22
N ARG A 212 9.79 3.84 -2.89
CA ARG A 212 9.54 2.61 -2.12
C ARG A 212 8.31 2.75 -1.25
N TYR A 213 7.55 1.66 -1.17
CA TYR A 213 6.33 1.57 -0.38
C TYR A 213 6.36 0.38 0.56
N VAL A 214 5.58 0.43 1.64
CA VAL A 214 5.31 -0.70 2.53
C VAL A 214 3.81 -1.00 2.51
N LEU A 215 3.43 -2.14 3.09
CA LEU A 215 2.03 -2.43 3.38
C LEU A 215 1.79 -2.30 4.89
N ILE A 216 0.96 -1.33 5.27
CA ILE A 216 0.59 -1.06 6.66
C ILE A 216 -0.71 -1.78 7.03
N THR A 217 -0.87 -2.08 8.31
CA THR A 217 -2.13 -2.57 8.88
C THR A 217 -3.05 -1.38 9.17
N HIS A 218 -4.25 -1.64 9.66
CA HIS A 218 -5.16 -0.60 10.17
C HIS A 218 -4.57 0.18 11.37
N THR A 219 -3.63 -0.40 12.12
CA THR A 219 -2.93 0.26 13.25
C THR A 219 -1.64 0.96 12.85
N GLY A 220 -1.23 0.89 11.57
CA GLY A 220 0.00 1.48 11.06
C GLY A 220 1.04 0.45 10.64
N PHE A 221 2.31 0.85 10.60
CA PHE A 221 3.37 -0.02 10.11
C PHE A 221 3.89 -0.97 11.18
N ASP A 222 3.85 -2.27 10.89
CA ASP A 222 4.41 -3.34 11.74
C ASP A 222 5.49 -4.12 10.96
N ARG A 223 6.71 -4.17 11.50
CA ARG A 223 7.85 -4.88 10.89
C ARG A 223 7.72 -6.40 10.96
N LYS A 224 6.93 -6.94 11.88
CA LYS A 224 6.72 -8.38 12.08
C LYS A 224 5.54 -8.89 11.27
N LYS A 225 4.55 -8.04 11.03
CA LYS A 225 3.33 -8.38 10.30
C LYS A 225 3.08 -7.39 9.18
N ARG A 226 3.27 -7.85 7.94
CA ARG A 226 2.92 -7.08 6.75
C ARG A 226 1.40 -6.87 6.73
N GLY A 227 0.98 -5.62 6.54
CA GLY A 227 -0.42 -5.30 6.30
C GLY A 227 -0.80 -5.46 4.83
N ASP A 228 -1.82 -4.72 4.41
CA ASP A 228 -2.40 -4.82 3.07
C ASP A 228 -2.67 -3.46 2.41
N ARG A 229 -2.45 -2.35 3.13
CA ARG A 229 -2.63 -0.99 2.62
C ARG A 229 -1.30 -0.36 2.19
N VAL A 230 -1.25 0.16 0.98
CA VAL A 230 -0.04 0.78 0.42
C VAL A 230 0.27 2.10 1.11
N THR A 231 1.52 2.27 1.54
CA THR A 231 2.06 3.57 2.00
C THR A 231 3.46 3.79 1.45
N LEU A 232 3.67 4.93 0.79
CA LEU A 232 4.96 5.33 0.25
C LEU A 232 5.81 5.91 1.38
N TRP A 233 7.05 5.41 1.53
CA TRP A 233 7.94 5.82 2.62
C TRP A 233 9.22 6.50 2.13
N GLU A 234 9.53 6.38 0.85
CA GLU A 234 10.72 6.97 0.26
C GLU A 234 10.49 7.37 -1.20
N ALA A 235 11.04 8.52 -1.58
CA ALA A 235 11.32 8.83 -2.98
C ALA A 235 12.77 9.35 -3.15
N ARG A 236 13.39 8.96 -4.26
CA ARG A 236 14.73 9.41 -4.68
C ARG A 236 14.72 9.85 -6.12
N CYS A 237 15.47 10.89 -6.46
CA CYS A 237 15.66 11.30 -7.85
C CYS A 237 17.12 11.49 -8.24
N GLY A 238 17.41 11.33 -9.53
CA GLY A 238 18.75 11.52 -10.07
C GLY A 238 18.87 11.03 -11.51
N PHE A 239 19.98 11.39 -12.14
CA PHE A 239 20.34 10.85 -13.45
C PHE A 239 21.01 9.49 -13.27
N ILE A 240 20.62 8.51 -14.09
CA ILE A 240 21.21 7.17 -14.13
C ILE A 240 21.85 6.97 -15.50
N SER A 241 23.11 6.53 -15.53
CA SER A 241 23.86 6.22 -16.76
C SER A 241 23.64 4.76 -17.20
N GLU A 242 24.18 4.36 -18.35
CA GLU A 242 24.13 2.94 -18.78
C GLU A 242 24.97 2.02 -17.89
N GLU A 243 26.09 2.52 -17.36
CA GLU A 243 27.03 1.80 -16.48
C GLU A 243 26.43 1.53 -15.09
N ASP A 244 25.38 2.27 -14.73
CA ASP A 244 24.71 2.20 -13.44
C ASP A 244 23.76 1.01 -13.29
N PHE A 245 23.66 0.18 -14.33
CA PHE A 245 22.83 -1.02 -14.35
C PHE A 245 23.66 -2.28 -14.23
N SER A 246 23.31 -3.15 -13.28
CA SER A 246 23.84 -4.51 -13.24
C SER A 246 23.04 -5.40 -14.18
N ILE A 247 23.72 -6.04 -15.14
CA ILE A 247 23.15 -7.09 -15.98
C ILE A 247 23.22 -8.41 -15.21
N SER A 248 22.07 -9.00 -14.92
CA SER A 248 22.01 -10.31 -14.24
C SER A 248 22.26 -11.43 -15.25
N ASN A 249 23.50 -11.93 -15.34
CA ASN A 249 23.86 -13.11 -16.15
C ASN A 249 23.58 -14.42 -15.39
N THR A 250 22.39 -14.60 -14.83
CA THR A 250 22.00 -15.86 -14.18
C THR A 250 21.50 -16.83 -15.25
N LYS A 251 22.03 -18.07 -15.27
CA LYS A 251 21.54 -19.14 -16.16
C LYS A 251 20.03 -19.35 -15.92
N GLY A 252 19.20 -18.95 -16.87
CA GLY A 252 17.74 -19.05 -16.81
C GLY A 252 17.00 -17.72 -16.72
N ASP A 253 17.69 -16.60 -16.47
CA ASP A 253 17.10 -15.28 -16.62
C ASP A 253 17.16 -14.87 -18.09
N SER A 254 16.09 -14.27 -18.61
CA SER A 254 15.92 -13.98 -20.04
C SER A 254 16.89 -12.92 -20.59
N GLY A 255 17.88 -12.48 -19.80
CA GLY A 255 18.81 -11.39 -20.12
C GLY A 255 18.17 -10.00 -20.15
N LYS A 256 16.90 -9.88 -19.72
CA LYS A 256 16.03 -8.69 -19.89
C LYS A 256 15.75 -7.96 -18.59
N THR A 257 16.62 -8.06 -17.59
CA THR A 257 16.42 -7.37 -16.31
C THR A 257 17.69 -6.65 -15.91
N ALA A 258 17.63 -5.32 -16.00
CA ALA A 258 18.69 -4.40 -15.61
C ALA A 258 18.30 -3.75 -14.29
N VAL A 259 19.02 -4.08 -13.22
CA VAL A 259 18.76 -3.54 -11.88
C VAL A 259 19.70 -2.37 -11.62
N ILE A 260 19.16 -1.27 -11.09
CA ILE A 260 19.99 -0.13 -10.67
C ILE A 260 20.97 -0.60 -9.59
N THR A 261 22.25 -0.36 -9.78
CA THR A 261 23.30 -0.76 -8.83
C THR A 261 23.11 -0.09 -7.47
N THR A 262 23.65 -0.68 -6.40
CA THR A 262 23.61 -0.06 -5.06
C THR A 262 24.25 1.31 -5.06
N GLU A 263 25.37 1.45 -5.79
CA GLU A 263 26.11 2.69 -5.85
C GLU A 263 25.30 3.80 -6.55
N ALA A 264 24.75 3.50 -7.73
CA ALA A 264 23.90 4.44 -8.45
C ALA A 264 22.68 4.87 -7.63
N PHE A 265 22.00 3.91 -6.98
CA PHE A 265 20.86 4.21 -6.12
C PHE A 265 21.24 5.12 -4.93
N ARG A 266 22.42 4.93 -4.35
CA ARG A 266 22.94 5.79 -3.26
C ARG A 266 23.35 7.19 -3.74
N ARG A 267 23.69 7.37 -5.02
CA ARG A 267 23.99 8.69 -5.59
C ARG A 267 22.72 9.49 -5.89
N MET A 268 21.57 8.83 -6.07
CA MET A 268 20.29 9.51 -6.22
C MET A 268 19.94 10.26 -4.94
N SER A 269 19.55 11.53 -5.05
CA SER A 269 19.17 12.34 -3.90
C SER A 269 17.88 11.83 -3.27
N LEU A 270 17.88 11.64 -1.94
CA LEU A 270 16.68 11.39 -1.15
C LEU A 270 15.81 12.64 -1.14
N VAL A 271 14.61 12.56 -1.73
CA VAL A 271 13.70 13.72 -1.90
C VAL A 271 12.43 13.64 -1.05
N TYR A 272 12.07 12.45 -0.60
CA TYR A 272 10.96 12.23 0.33
C TYR A 272 11.33 11.07 1.26
N PHE A 273 11.06 11.21 2.55
CA PHE A 273 11.30 10.17 3.54
C PHE A 273 10.35 10.26 4.73
N ASP A 274 9.46 9.25 4.84
CA ASP A 274 8.63 9.06 6.02
C ASP A 274 9.29 8.03 6.96
N LYS A 275 9.78 8.53 8.09
CA LYS A 275 10.45 7.73 9.11
C LYS A 275 9.51 6.77 9.85
N THR A 276 8.21 7.08 9.90
CA THR A 276 7.22 6.35 10.71
C THR A 276 6.92 4.98 10.12
N VAL A 277 7.03 4.85 8.79
CA VAL A 277 6.75 3.63 8.03
C VAL A 277 8.03 3.04 7.39
N CYS A 278 9.21 3.40 7.89
CA CYS A 278 10.49 2.91 7.39
C CYS A 278 10.76 1.45 7.82
N PRO A 279 10.97 0.52 6.87
CA PRO A 279 11.14 -0.91 7.16
C PRO A 279 12.52 -1.28 7.71
N TYR A 280 13.46 -0.34 7.77
CA TYR A 280 14.79 -0.55 8.32
C TYR A 280 14.84 -0.21 9.82
N SER A 281 15.71 -0.91 10.55
CA SER A 281 16.03 -0.54 11.93
C SER A 281 16.75 0.80 11.95
N LEU A 282 16.20 1.76 12.69
CA LEU A 282 16.80 3.09 12.87
C LEU A 282 18.17 2.93 13.52
N ARG A 283 19.21 3.48 12.90
CA ARG A 283 20.57 3.43 13.45
C ARG A 283 20.78 4.59 14.42
N SER A 284 21.59 4.36 15.44
CA SER A 284 21.94 5.34 16.48
C SER A 284 22.78 6.51 15.97
N ASN A 285 23.37 6.40 14.77
CA ASN A 285 24.28 7.39 14.19
C ASN A 285 23.58 8.52 13.40
N GLY A 286 22.29 8.76 13.67
CA GLY A 286 21.50 9.80 13.00
C GLY A 286 21.05 9.48 11.57
N LYS A 287 21.49 8.36 10.97
CA LYS A 287 21.04 7.90 9.64
C LYS A 287 20.07 6.72 9.78
N PRO A 288 18.79 6.87 9.39
CA PRO A 288 17.77 5.83 9.52
C PRO A 288 18.14 4.44 8.96
N TYR A 289 18.91 4.36 7.87
CA TYR A 289 19.36 3.09 7.29
C TYR A 289 20.64 3.24 6.44
N LEU A 290 21.20 2.11 5.97
CA LEU A 290 22.50 2.06 5.30
C LEU A 290 22.59 2.97 4.07
N ASP A 291 21.52 3.03 3.29
CA ASP A 291 21.47 3.76 2.03
C ASP A 291 20.74 5.09 2.18
N PHE A 292 20.68 5.68 3.38
CA PHE A 292 19.93 6.91 3.67
C PHE A 292 20.52 8.18 3.04
N ASN A 293 21.81 8.16 2.68
CA ASN A 293 22.50 9.33 2.12
C ASN A 293 21.83 9.88 0.86
#